data_AF-A0A842N808-F1
#
_entry.id   AF-A0A842N808-F1
#
_cell.length_a   1.000
_cell.length_b   1.000
_cell.length_c   1.000
_cell.angle_alpha   90.00
_cell.angle_beta   90.00
_cell.angle_gamma   90.00
#
_symmetry.space_group_name_H-M   'P 1'
#
loop_
_entity.id
_entity.type
_entity.pdbx_description
1 polymer ?
#
loop_
_entity_poly.entity_id
_entity_poly.type
_entity_poly.pdbx_seq_one_letter_code
_entity_poly.pdbx_strand_id
1 'polypeptide(L)' 'QIPVLLNTSFNVKGQPIVNSPEDALDCFLSTNIDILAMGNYFISKENQK' A
#
# COMPACT_ATOMS: atom_id res chain seq x y z
N GLN A 1 17.73 -11.16 -18.02
CA GLN A 1 16.45 -10.80 -17.35
C GLN A 1 16.33 -9.29 -17.39
N ILE A 2 15.14 -8.74 -17.64
CA ILE A 2 14.93 -7.28 -17.68
C ILE A 2 14.27 -6.88 -16.35
N PRO A 3 14.87 -5.98 -15.55
CA PRO A 3 14.29 -5.54 -14.29
C PRO A 3 13.17 -4.52 -14.54
N VAL A 4 11.91 -4.97 -14.47
CA VAL A 4 10.72 -4.13 -14.69
C VAL A 4 9.79 -4.23 -13.49
N LEU A 5 9.22 -3.10 -13.08
CA LEU A 5 8.22 -3.00 -12.01
C LEU A 5 6.98 -2.26 -12.51
N LEU A 6 5.79 -2.72 -12.11
CA LEU A 6 4.55 -2.01 -12.35
C LEU A 6 4.37 -0.92 -11.28
N ASN A 7 4.20 0.33 -11.71
CA ASN A 7 3.85 1.45 -10.85
C ASN A 7 2.41 1.91 -11.16
N THR A 8 1.52 1.80 -10.19
CA THR A 8 0.11 2.23 -10.31
C THR A 8 -0.25 3.14 -9.15
N SER A 9 -1.35 3.89 -9.27
CA SER A 9 -1.88 4.71 -8.18
C SER A 9 -2.11 3.86 -6.92
N PHE A 10 -1.67 4.37 -5.78
CA PHE A 10 -2.01 3.79 -4.49
C PHE A 10 -3.34 4.38 -4.00
N ASN A 11 -4.42 3.67 -4.32
CA ASN A 11 -5.79 4.01 -3.96
C ASN A 11 -6.72 2.80 -4.08
N VAL A 12 -7.93 2.93 -3.55
CA VAL A 12 -9.06 2.07 -3.93
C VAL A 12 -9.70 2.63 -5.21
N LYS A 13 -10.22 1.76 -6.08
CA LYS A 13 -10.87 2.20 -7.32
C LYS A 13 -11.98 3.22 -7.02
N GLY A 14 -11.88 4.39 -7.64
CA GLY A 14 -12.83 5.50 -7.47
C GLY A 14 -12.49 6.46 -6.32
N GLN A 15 -11.42 6.20 -5.57
CA GLN A 15 -10.88 7.10 -4.54
C GLN A 15 -9.67 7.89 -5.07
N PRO A 16 -9.36 9.07 -4.51
CA PRO A 16 -8.11 9.77 -4.79
C PRO A 16 -6.89 8.96 -4.34
N ILE A 17 -5.71 9.35 -4.82
CA ILE A 17 -4.42 8.83 -4.32
C ILE A 17 -4.27 9.26 -2.86
N VAL A 18 -3.75 8.37 -2.01
CA VAL A 18 -3.48 8.64 -0.59
C VAL A 18 -2.57 9.87 -0.41
N ASN A 19 -2.84 10.69 0.61
CA ASN A 19 -2.07 11.92 0.86
C ASN A 19 -1.66 12.10 2.34
N SER A 20 -1.97 11.14 3.20
CA SER A 20 -1.54 11.10 4.59
C SER A 20 -1.11 9.67 5.00
N PRO A 21 -0.29 9.52 6.05
CA PRO A 21 -0.01 8.22 6.65
C PRO A 21 -1.28 7.44 7.01
N GLU A 22 -2.30 8.14 7.49
CA GLU A 22 -3.60 7.59 7.84
C GLU A 22 -4.33 7.04 6.60
N ASP A 23 -4.40 7.82 5.51
CA ASP A 23 -5.00 7.37 4.24
C ASP A 23 -4.29 6.12 3.70
N ALA A 24 -2.96 6.10 3.78
CA ALA A 24 -2.15 4.97 3.32
C ALA A 24 -2.39 3.71 4.16
N LEU A 25 -2.57 3.86 5.48
CA LEU A 25 -2.91 2.75 6.37
C LEU A 25 -4.33 2.23 6.10
N ASP A 26 -5.31 3.12 5.95
CA ASP A 26 -6.70 2.76 5.64
C ASP A 26 -6.82 2.07 4.27
N CYS A 27 -6.13 2.61 3.25
CA CYS A 27 -6.07 2.00 1.92
C CYS A 27 -5.34 0.65 1.95
N PHE A 28 -4.26 0.53 2.71
CA PHE A 28 -3.56 -0.74 2.88
C PHE A 28 -4.45 -1.78 3.56
N LEU A 29 -5.06 -1.46 4.69
CA LEU A 29 -5.90 -2.39 5.46
C LEU A 29 -7.14 -2.85 4.68
N SER A 30 -7.74 -1.98 3.86
CA SER A 30 -8.94 -2.27 3.06
C SER A 30 -8.71 -3.00 1.74
N THR A 31 -7.45 -3.22 1.34
CA THR A 31 -7.08 -3.88 0.06
C THR A 31 -6.34 -5.19 0.29
N ASN A 32 -6.08 -5.95 -0.78
CA ASN A 32 -5.26 -7.18 -0.74
C ASN A 32 -3.76 -6.88 -0.94
N ILE A 33 -3.31 -5.67 -0.60
CA ILE A 33 -1.87 -5.36 -0.61
C ILE A 33 -1.23 -6.08 0.58
N ASP A 34 -0.15 -6.81 0.32
CA ASP A 34 0.53 -7.63 1.33
C ASP A 34 1.42 -6.80 2.26
N ILE A 35 2.10 -5.80 1.68
CA ILE A 35 3.15 -5.00 2.33
C ILE A 35 2.92 -3.51 2.09
N LEU A 36 3.02 -2.72 3.16
CA LEU A 36 3.09 -1.26 3.12
C LEU A 36 4.47 -0.79 3.59
N ALA A 37 5.23 -0.19 2.68
CA ALA A 37 6.45 0.55 2.98
C ALA A 37 6.13 2.05 3.03
N MET A 38 6.35 2.68 4.19
CA MET A 38 6.03 4.10 4.41
C MET A 38 7.11 4.75 5.27
N GLY A 39 7.98 5.55 4.65
CA GLY A 39 9.13 6.14 5.35
C GLY A 39 10.01 5.05 5.98
N ASN A 40 10.18 5.11 7.30
CA ASN A 40 10.97 4.13 8.07
C ASN A 40 10.15 2.93 8.56
N TYR A 41 8.88 2.82 8.17
CA TYR A 41 7.99 1.74 8.58
C TYR A 41 7.81 0.72 7.45
N PHE A 42 7.78 -0.55 7.83
CA PHE A 42 7.53 -1.68 6.95
C PHE A 42 6.51 -2.60 7.61
N ILE A 43 5.28 -2.60 7.08
CA ILE A 43 4.13 -3.28 7.68
C ILE A 43 3.75 -4.45 6.76
N SER A 44 3.66 -5.65 7.34
CA SER A 44 3.21 -6.86 6.65
C SER A 44 1.90 -7.37 7.24
N LYS A 45 0.96 -7.78 6.38
CA LYS A 45 -0.27 -8.45 6.81
C LYS A 45 -0.06 -9.91 7.19
N GLU A 46 1.07 -10.53 6.84
CA GLU A 46 1.34 -11.94 7.12
C GLU A 46 1.36 -12.28 8.63
N ASN A 47 1.42 -11.27 9.51
CA ASN A 47 1.42 -11.42 10.97
C ASN A 47 0.12 -10.98 11.66
N GLN A 48 -0.92 -10.62 10.92
CA GLN A 48 -2.24 -10.32 11.51
C GLN A 48 -2.96 -11.64 11.83
N LYS A 49 -2.72 -12.17 13.03
CA LYS A 49 -3.58 -13.18 13.68
C LYS A 49 -4.60 -12.49 14.58
#